data_AF-B6U5U5-F1
#
_entry.id   AF-B6U5U5-F1
#
_cell.length_a   1.000
_cell.length_b   1.000
_cell.length_c   1.000
_cell.angle_alpha   90.00
_cell.angle_beta   90.00
_cell.angle_gamma   90.00
#
_symmetry.space_group_name_H-M   'P 1'
#
loop_
_entity.id
_entity.type
_entity.pdbx_description
1 polymer ?
#
loop_
_entity_poly.entity_id
_entity_poly.type
_entity_poly.pdbx_seq_one_letter_code
_entity_poly.pdbx_strand_id
1 'polypeptide(L)'
;MAEAIVGPLVGKLQEMAVSEAKALVAVNDDIRGLRDRLMWMQAFLRHADPRRRDTSDELIRVWLKQTRDVAFDAEDAIDDYSLKVDLSSKKLRCNDLPAR
;
A
#
# COMPACT_ATOMS: atom_id res chain seq x y z
N MET A 1 40.39 20.96 -6.99
CA MET A 1 39.16 21.73 -7.35
C MET A 1 37.97 20.81 -7.63
N ALA A 2 38.13 19.69 -8.36
CA ALA A 2 37.03 18.73 -8.60
C ALA A 2 36.51 18.01 -7.33
N GLU A 3 37.42 17.64 -6.41
CA GLU A 3 37.06 17.02 -5.12
C GLU A 3 36.05 17.82 -4.29
N ALA A 4 36.14 19.16 -4.34
CA ALA A 4 35.22 20.05 -3.63
C ALA A 4 33.78 20.00 -4.19
N ILE A 5 33.59 19.46 -5.39
CA ILE A 5 32.28 19.28 -6.05
C ILE A 5 31.80 17.84 -5.87
N VAL A 6 32.70 16.86 -6.00
CA VAL A 6 32.38 15.43 -5.92
C VAL A 6 31.92 15.04 -4.51
N GLY A 7 32.61 15.49 -3.46
CA GLY A 7 32.26 15.17 -2.07
C GLY A 7 30.81 15.51 -1.70
N PRO A 8 30.34 16.75 -1.92
CA PRO A 8 28.94 17.12 -1.70
C PRO A 8 27.94 16.33 -2.55
N LEU A 9 28.31 15.96 -3.78
CA LEU A 9 27.43 15.17 -4.65
C LEU A 9 27.25 13.74 -4.14
N VAL A 10 28.34 13.12 -3.66
CA VAL A 10 28.30 11.80 -3.01
C VAL A 10 27.43 11.85 -1.74
N GLY A 11 27.56 12.91 -0.93
CA GLY A 11 26.70 13.12 0.24
C GLY A 11 25.21 13.19 -0.14
N LYS A 12 24.86 13.97 -1.17
CA LYS A 12 23.49 14.06 -1.68
C LYS A 12 22.95 12.72 -2.19
N LEU A 13 23.76 11.94 -2.89
CA LEU A 13 23.36 10.60 -3.35
C LEU A 13 23.10 9.66 -2.17
N GLN A 14 23.93 9.73 -1.13
CA GLN A 14 23.72 8.94 0.08
C GLN A 14 22.44 9.35 0.82
N GLU A 15 22.17 10.65 0.97
CA GLU A 15 20.94 11.16 1.57
C GLU A 15 19.69 10.72 0.79
N MET A 16 19.75 10.79 -0.55
CA MET A 16 18.68 10.33 -1.44
C MET A 16 18.43 8.83 -1.25
N ALA A 17 19.47 8.01 -1.27
CA ALA A 17 19.36 6.56 -1.08
C ALA A 17 18.78 6.19 0.30
N VAL A 18 19.19 6.89 1.37
CA VAL A 18 18.65 6.68 2.72
C VAL A 18 17.17 7.09 2.79
N SER A 19 16.79 8.19 2.13
CA SER A 19 15.41 8.65 2.08
C SER A 19 14.51 7.64 1.38
N GLU A 20 14.92 7.14 0.21
CA GLU A 20 14.19 6.11 -0.54
C GLU A 20 14.08 4.80 0.26
N ALA A 21 15.17 4.36 0.90
CA ALA A 21 15.15 3.17 1.73
C ALA A 21 14.17 3.29 2.90
N LYS A 22 14.11 4.44 3.58
CA LYS A 22 13.14 4.71 4.64
C LYS A 22 11.70 4.66 4.12
N ALA A 23 11.45 5.24 2.95
CA ALA A 23 10.13 5.21 2.32
C ALA A 23 9.70 3.76 2.02
N LEU A 24 10.59 2.93 1.46
CA LEU A 24 10.30 1.52 1.18
C LEU A 24 9.98 0.72 2.45
N VAL A 25 10.71 0.97 3.54
CA VAL A 25 10.44 0.33 4.84
C VAL A 25 9.07 0.72 5.37
N ALA A 26 8.76 2.03 5.37
CA ALA A 26 7.47 2.53 5.85
C ALA A 26 6.29 1.95 5.06
N VAL A 27 6.39 1.93 3.72
CA VAL A 27 5.36 1.34 2.85
C VAL A 27 5.19 -0.16 3.14
N ASN A 28 6.28 -0.90 3.38
CA ASN A 28 6.19 -2.31 3.73
C ASN A 28 5.50 -2.54 5.08
N ASP A 29 5.73 -1.69 6.07
CA ASP A 29 5.04 -1.77 7.36
C ASP A 29 3.54 -1.46 7.22
N ASP A 30 3.17 -0.48 6.39
CA ASP A 30 1.77 -0.17 6.07
C ASP A 30 1.07 -1.35 5.38
N ILE A 31 1.74 -1.98 4.39
CA ILE A 31 1.21 -3.18 3.70
C ILE A 31 0.97 -4.33 4.69
N ARG A 32 1.92 -4.57 5.61
CA ARG A 32 1.76 -5.58 6.64
C ARG A 32 0.58 -5.27 7.56
N GLY A 33 0.46 -4.03 8.01
CA GLY A 33 -0.64 -3.58 8.86
C GLY A 33 -2.01 -3.73 8.18
N LEU A 34 -2.10 -3.39 6.89
CA LEU A 34 -3.32 -3.57 6.10
C LEU A 34 -3.68 -5.06 5.96
N ARG A 35 -2.71 -5.91 5.62
CA ARG A 35 -2.91 -7.36 5.52
C ARG A 35 -3.46 -7.94 6.82
N ASP A 36 -2.87 -7.59 7.95
CA ASP A 36 -3.27 -8.14 9.25
C ASP A 36 -4.70 -7.69 9.63
N ARG A 37 -5.09 -6.44 9.29
CA ARG A 37 -6.48 -5.95 9.44
C ARG A 37 -7.46 -6.69 8.53
N LEU A 38 -7.10 -6.93 7.27
CA LEU A 38 -7.93 -7.70 6.34
C LEU A 38 -8.12 -9.15 6.79
N MET A 39 -7.08 -9.78 7.33
CA MET A 39 -7.18 -11.12 7.94
C MET A 39 -8.15 -11.12 9.12
N TRP A 40 -8.11 -10.10 9.97
CA TRP A 40 -9.05 -9.94 11.08
C TRP A 40 -10.50 -9.78 10.57
N MET A 41 -10.72 -8.92 9.58
CA MET A 41 -12.03 -8.72 8.96
C MET A 41 -12.57 -10.01 8.35
N GLN A 42 -11.73 -10.78 7.65
CA GLN A 42 -12.09 -12.07 7.09
C GLN A 42 -12.50 -13.07 8.18
N ALA A 43 -11.77 -13.13 9.30
CA ALA A 43 -12.11 -13.98 10.43
C ALA A 43 -13.45 -13.56 11.07
N PHE A 44 -13.67 -12.26 11.24
CA PHE A 44 -14.94 -11.72 11.74
C PHE A 44 -16.11 -12.08 10.82
N LEU A 45 -15.98 -11.85 9.51
CA LEU A 45 -17.02 -12.21 8.54
C LEU A 45 -17.34 -13.71 8.58
N ARG A 46 -16.33 -14.57 8.63
CA ARG A 46 -16.52 -16.03 8.76
C ARG A 46 -17.27 -16.42 10.04
N HIS A 47 -17.06 -15.69 11.13
CA HIS A 47 -17.75 -15.95 12.40
C HIS A 47 -19.20 -15.44 12.40
N ALA A 48 -19.43 -14.27 11.81
CA ALA A 48 -20.71 -13.57 11.89
C ALA A 48 -21.70 -13.92 10.75
N ASP A 49 -21.21 -14.31 9.57
CA ASP A 49 -22.05 -14.57 8.40
C ASP A 49 -23.02 -15.76 8.58
N PRO A 50 -22.63 -16.91 9.19
CA PRO A 50 -23.57 -17.99 9.51
C PRO A 50 -24.66 -17.55 10.51
N ARG A 51 -24.33 -16.64 11.41
CA ARG A 51 -25.25 -16.13 12.45
C ARG A 51 -26.26 -15.13 11.89
N ARG A 52 -26.10 -14.63 10.67
CA ARG A 52 -27.04 -13.67 10.06
C ARG A 52 -28.47 -14.17 9.96
N ARG A 53 -28.66 -15.48 9.73
CA ARG A 53 -30.00 -16.06 9.52
C ARG A 53 -30.75 -16.29 10.83
N ASP A 54 -30.01 -16.59 11.90
CA ASP A 54 -30.58 -16.90 13.21
C ASP A 54 -30.71 -15.68 14.11
N THR A 55 -30.00 -14.59 13.81
CA THR A 55 -29.95 -13.45 14.71
C THR A 55 -30.82 -12.30 14.20
N SER A 56 -31.86 -11.97 14.96
CA SER A 56 -32.58 -10.69 14.87
C SER A 56 -31.68 -9.48 15.16
N ASP A 57 -30.40 -9.69 15.51
CA ASP A 57 -29.41 -8.65 15.73
C ASP A 57 -29.19 -7.78 14.49
N GLU A 58 -29.78 -6.60 14.55
CA GLU A 58 -29.46 -5.50 13.67
C GLU A 58 -27.99 -5.11 13.79
N LEU A 59 -27.38 -5.25 14.97
CA LEU A 59 -25.97 -4.94 15.22
C LEU A 59 -25.03 -5.79 14.36
N ILE A 60 -25.24 -7.11 14.31
CA ILE A 60 -24.43 -8.02 13.48
C ILE A 60 -24.60 -7.69 12.00
N ARG A 61 -25.81 -7.34 11.56
CA ARG A 61 -26.07 -6.95 10.17
C ARG A 61 -25.35 -5.66 9.77
N VAL A 62 -25.38 -4.65 10.63
CA VAL A 62 -24.66 -3.37 10.40
C VAL A 62 -23.15 -3.60 10.36
N TRP A 63 -22.60 -4.33 11.33
CA TRP A 63 -21.17 -4.62 11.39
C TRP A 63 -20.67 -5.41 10.19
N LEU A 64 -21.43 -6.41 9.73
CA LEU A 64 -21.09 -7.17 8.53
C LEU A 64 -21.08 -6.29 7.27
N LYS A 65 -22.05 -5.37 7.15
CA LYS A 65 -22.08 -4.41 6.05
C LYS A 65 -20.84 -3.52 6.09
N GLN A 66 -20.59 -2.86 7.22
CA GLN A 66 -19.44 -1.97 7.38
C GLN A 66 -18.10 -2.69 7.14
N THR A 67 -17.97 -3.92 7.63
CA THR A 67 -16.76 -4.72 7.42
C THR A 67 -16.53 -5.03 5.94
N ARG A 68 -17.60 -5.33 5.18
CA ARG A 68 -17.49 -5.53 3.74
C ARG A 68 -17.16 -4.23 3.01
N ASP A 69 -17.81 -3.14 3.37
CA ASP A 69 -17.57 -1.83 2.76
C ASP A 69 -16.09 -1.43 2.93
N VAL A 70 -15.54 -1.56 4.14
CA VAL A 70 -14.11 -1.26 4.40
C VAL A 70 -13.16 -2.23 3.67
N ALA A 71 -13.55 -3.50 3.50
CA ALA A 71 -12.73 -4.45 2.73
C ALA A 71 -12.67 -4.08 1.24
N PHE A 72 -13.78 -3.57 0.67
CA PHE A 72 -13.80 -3.06 -0.70
C PHE A 72 -12.99 -1.77 -0.85
N ASP A 73 -13.10 -0.83 0.10
CA ASP A 73 -12.26 0.37 0.11
C ASP A 73 -10.76 0.03 0.14
N ALA A 74 -10.39 -1.03 0.87
CA ALA A 74 -9.02 -1.53 0.91
C ALA A 74 -8.57 -2.17 -0.41
N GLU A 75 -9.46 -2.90 -1.10
CA GLU A 75 -9.22 -3.46 -2.43
C GLU A 75 -8.95 -2.33 -3.45
N ASP A 76 -9.83 -1.33 -3.50
CA ASP A 76 -9.69 -0.16 -4.37
C ASP A 76 -8.35 0.56 -4.12
N ALA A 77 -7.96 0.74 -2.85
CA ALA A 77 -6.69 1.36 -2.50
C ALA A 77 -5.46 0.55 -2.95
N ILE A 78 -5.53 -0.78 -2.90
CA ILE A 78 -4.46 -1.68 -3.38
C ILE A 78 -4.35 -1.60 -4.90
N ASP A 79 -5.47 -1.63 -5.61
CA ASP A 79 -5.50 -1.54 -7.07
C ASP A 79 -4.94 -0.20 -7.57
N ASP A 80 -5.34 0.89 -6.91
CA ASP A 80 -4.82 2.24 -7.16
C ASP A 80 -3.30 2.31 -6.97
N TYR A 81 -2.78 1.69 -5.91
CA TYR A 81 -1.35 1.64 -5.64
C TYR A 81 -0.61 0.85 -6.72
N SER A 82 -1.12 -0.34 -7.07
CA SER A 82 -0.54 -1.19 -8.12
C SER A 82 -0.48 -0.46 -9.45
N LEU A 83 -1.56 0.23 -9.84
CA LEU A 83 -1.61 1.02 -11.07
C LEU A 83 -0.56 2.13 -11.08
N LYS A 84 -0.39 2.87 -9.96
CA LYS A 84 0.60 3.94 -9.84
C LYS A 84 2.03 3.40 -9.95
N VAL A 85 2.33 2.26 -9.33
CA VAL A 85 3.63 1.60 -9.41
C VAL A 85 3.94 1.15 -10.84
N ASP A 86 2.97 0.55 -11.53
CA ASP A 86 3.11 0.13 -12.93
C ASP A 86 3.34 1.31 -13.87
N LEU A 87 2.61 2.40 -13.69
CA LEU A 87 2.78 3.62 -14.47
C LEU A 87 4.14 4.27 -14.21
N SER A 88 4.60 4.31 -12.96
CA SER A 88 5.94 4.80 -12.61
C SER A 88 7.03 3.96 -13.29
N SER A 89 6.88 2.63 -13.25
CA SER A 89 7.79 1.68 -13.88
C SER A 89 7.84 1.83 -15.41
N LYS A 90 6.69 2.09 -16.06
CA LYS A 90 6.62 2.37 -17.50
C LYS A 90 7.21 3.74 -17.85
N LYS A 91 7.03 4.74 -16.99
CA LYS A 91 7.59 6.09 -17.20
C LYS A 91 9.12 6.09 -17.13
N LEU A 92 9.69 5.29 -16.23
CA LEU A 92 11.13 5.03 -16.17
C LEU A 92 11.61 4.36 -17.48
N ARG A 93 10.91 3.33 -17.96
CA ARG A 93 11.25 2.65 -19.23
C ARG A 93 11.13 3.52 -20.49
N CYS A 94 10.24 4.52 -20.51
CA CYS A 94 10.10 5.43 -21.66
C CYS A 94 11.18 6.54 -21.69
N ASN A 95 11.75 6.91 -20.55
CA ASN A 95 12.83 7.90 -20.48
C ASN A 95 14.19 7.36 -20.98
N ASP A 96 14.31 6.04 -21.18
CA ASP A 96 15.52 5.39 -21.70
C ASP A 96 15.58 5.30 -23.24
N LEU A 97 14.59 5.83 -23.98
CA LEU A 97 14.70 5.94 -25.44
C LEU A 97 15.52 7.18 -25.81
N PRO A 98 16.63 7.03 -26.55
CA PRO A 98 17.42 8.18 -26.99
C PRO A 98 16.57 9.06 -27.91
N ALA A 99 16.46 10.34 -27.57
CA ALA A 99 15.98 11.37 -28.47
C ALA A 99 16.85 11.30 -29.75
N ARG A 100 16.21 10.97 -30.86
CA ARG A 100 16.83 10.81 -32.17
C ARG A 100 17.04 12.16 -32.83
#